data_AF-A0A9D7EEF5-F1
#
_entry.id   AF-A0A9D7EEF5-F1
#
_cell.length_a   1.000
_cell.length_b   1.000
_cell.length_c   1.000
_cell.angle_alpha   90.00
_cell.angle_beta   90.00
_cell.angle_gamma   90.00
#
_symmetry.space_group_name_H-M   'P 1'
#
loop_
_entity.id
_entity.type
_entity.pdbx_description
1 polymer ?
#
loop_
_entity_poly.entity_id
_entity_poly.type
_entity_poly.pdbx_seq_one_letter_code
_entity_poly.pdbx_strand_id
1 'polypeptide(L)'
;MRFTAMPSLGVFDRPGNVTFHRAIDQSRDPQALLEQLGGLGVPRVLTSGGETLAVNGRGRLRSMQRWAEGRLQLAMAGGISASNVVELVGATGIDEVHFSAQRSSSGPAHRTAMGSGGASFAPECDVEKIEGVLNALVKAGLR
;
A
#
# COMPACT_ATOMS: atom_id res chain seq x y z
N MET A 1 1.94 22.54 1.64
CA MET A 1 0.64 22.31 2.28
C MET A 1 0.82 22.42 3.77
N ARG A 2 0.21 23.42 4.42
CA ARG A 2 0.02 23.46 5.87
C ARG A 2 -1.39 22.92 6.10
N PHE A 3 -1.54 21.83 6.83
CA PHE A 3 -2.84 21.41 7.35
C PHE A 3 -3.14 22.32 8.55
N THR A 4 -3.92 23.38 8.33
CA THR A 4 -4.55 24.12 9.43
C THR A 4 -5.64 23.25 10.04
N ALA A 5 -5.72 23.24 11.38
CA ALA A 5 -6.60 22.43 12.19
C ALA A 5 -8.04 22.38 11.63
N MET A 6 -8.49 21.19 11.23
CA MET A 6 -9.90 20.92 10.98
C MET A 6 -10.60 20.70 12.33
N PRO A 7 -11.82 21.20 12.53
CA PRO A 7 -12.58 20.98 13.76
C PRO A 7 -12.80 19.48 13.96
N SER A 8 -12.74 19.06 15.23
CA SER A 8 -12.80 17.68 15.73
C SER A 8 -13.68 16.77 14.87
N LEU A 9 -13.05 15.96 14.02
CA LEU A 9 -13.71 14.83 13.40
C LEU A 9 -14.13 13.91 14.55
N GLY A 10 -15.43 13.66 14.65
CA GLY A 10 -16.04 12.96 15.78
C GLY A 10 -15.36 11.63 16.08
N VAL A 11 -15.37 11.28 17.37
CA VAL A 11 -15.02 9.94 17.86
C VAL A 11 -15.66 8.90 16.95
N PHE A 12 -14.83 8.10 16.28
CA PHE A 12 -15.31 6.95 15.51
C PHE A 12 -15.89 5.92 16.48
N ASP A 13 -17.19 6.02 16.75
CA ASP A 13 -17.95 5.18 17.70
C ASP A 13 -17.99 3.69 17.29
N ARG A 14 -17.58 3.39 16.05
CA ARG A 14 -16.94 2.13 15.66
C ARG A 14 -15.88 2.47 14.63
N PRO A 15 -14.57 2.21 14.85
CA PRO A 15 -13.61 2.42 13.80
C PRO A 15 -13.93 1.42 12.69
N GLY A 16 -14.60 1.87 11.63
CA GLY A 16 -14.47 1.17 10.36
C GLY A 16 -12.98 1.03 10.05
N ASN A 17 -12.58 -0.04 9.36
CA ASN A 17 -11.20 -0.28 8.95
C ASN A 17 -10.74 0.77 7.92
N VAL A 18 -10.63 2.04 8.34
CA VAL A 18 -10.22 3.16 7.51
C VAL A 18 -8.72 3.02 7.27
N THR A 19 -8.34 3.01 6.00
CA THR A 19 -6.94 3.03 5.60
C THR A 19 -6.62 4.38 4.99
N PHE A 20 -5.65 5.11 5.56
CA PHE A 20 -5.05 6.23 4.86
C PHE A 20 -4.18 5.69 3.74
N HIS A 21 -4.63 5.88 2.52
CA HIS A 21 -3.96 5.42 1.30
C HIS A 21 -2.59 6.11 1.07
N ARG A 22 -2.02 5.92 -0.11
CA ARG A 22 -0.66 6.37 -0.48
C ARG A 22 -0.44 7.88 -0.58
N ALA A 23 -1.40 8.72 -0.20
CA ALA A 23 -1.19 10.17 -0.14
C ALA A 23 -0.02 10.55 0.78
N ILE A 24 0.29 9.73 1.78
CA ILE A 24 1.45 9.92 2.66
C ILE A 24 2.79 9.88 1.91
N ASP A 25 2.87 9.09 0.84
CA ASP A 25 4.10 8.94 0.05
C ASP A 25 4.46 10.22 -0.71
N GLN A 26 3.50 11.13 -0.90
CA GLN A 26 3.67 12.44 -1.54
C GLN A 26 3.84 13.58 -0.51
N SER A 27 3.84 13.27 0.79
CA SER A 27 4.08 14.26 1.85
C SER A 27 5.53 14.74 1.81
N ARG A 28 5.73 16.02 2.17
CA ARG A 28 7.07 16.58 2.39
C ARG A 28 7.78 15.90 3.57
N ASP A 29 7.00 15.50 4.57
CA ASP A 29 7.47 14.77 5.74
C ASP A 29 6.48 13.62 6.04
N PRO A 30 6.77 12.42 5.51
CA PRO A 30 5.93 11.24 5.75
C PRO A 30 5.89 10.82 7.23
N GLN A 31 6.97 11.02 7.98
CA GLN A 31 7.04 10.61 9.39
C GLN A 31 6.16 11.52 10.26
N ALA A 32 6.25 12.84 10.07
CA ALA A 32 5.38 13.77 10.79
C ALA A 32 3.90 13.56 10.44
N LEU A 33 3.57 13.26 9.18
CA LEU A 33 2.20 12.94 8.79
C LEU A 33 1.71 11.63 9.41
N LEU A 34 2.55 10.59 9.47
CA LEU A 34 2.23 9.34 10.15
C LEU A 34 1.87 9.58 11.62
N GLU A 35 2.66 10.40 12.31
CA GLU A 35 2.44 10.80 13.69
C GLU A 35 1.10 11.50 13.90
N GLN A 36 0.77 12.43 13.01
CA GLN A 36 -0.52 13.11 13.01
C GLN A 36 -1.68 12.15 12.78
N LEU A 37 -1.56 11.23 11.82
CA LEU A 37 -2.60 10.24 11.53
C LEU A 37 -2.87 9.33 12.73
N GLY A 38 -1.83 8.88 13.42
CA GLY A 38 -1.99 8.10 14.65
C GLY A 38 -2.63 8.90 15.78
N GLY A 39 -2.26 10.18 15.94
CA GLY A 39 -2.92 11.08 16.90
C GLY A 39 -4.40 11.33 16.62
N LEU A 40 -4.82 11.22 15.36
CA LEU A 40 -6.22 11.29 14.92
C LEU A 40 -6.96 9.96 15.04
N GLY A 41 -6.30 8.87 15.46
CA GLY A 41 -6.90 7.56 15.60
C GLY A 41 -7.13 6.82 14.28
N VAL A 42 -6.36 7.14 13.22
CA VAL A 42 -6.42 6.38 11.96
C VAL A 42 -5.82 4.98 12.19
N PRO A 43 -6.57 3.90 11.92
CA PRO A 43 -6.12 2.57 12.31
C PRO A 43 -5.08 1.99 11.33
N ARG A 44 -5.10 2.36 10.05
CA ARG A 44 -4.17 1.80 9.06
C ARG A 44 -3.62 2.83 8.09
N VAL A 45 -2.34 2.69 7.71
CA VAL A 45 -1.70 3.51 6.67
C VAL A 45 -1.07 2.62 5.59
N LEU A 46 -1.37 2.93 4.34
CA LEU A 46 -0.80 2.31 3.14
C LEU A 46 0.35 3.17 2.61
N THR A 47 1.56 2.63 2.53
CA THR A 47 2.75 3.42 2.16
C THR A 47 3.83 2.58 1.48
N SER A 48 4.61 3.22 0.60
CA SER A 48 5.86 2.69 0.06
C SER A 48 7.10 3.25 0.77
N GLY A 49 6.92 4.00 1.87
CA GLY A 49 7.97 4.73 2.57
C GLY A 49 8.36 6.04 1.89
N GLY A 50 7.44 6.68 1.16
CA GLY A 50 7.74 7.92 0.41
C GLY A 50 8.54 7.70 -0.87
N GLU A 51 8.44 6.51 -1.47
CA GLU A 51 9.15 6.13 -2.69
C GLU A 51 8.21 5.64 -3.78
N THR A 52 8.66 5.55 -5.03
CA THR A 52 7.85 4.91 -6.07
C THR A 52 7.60 3.43 -5.77
N LEU A 53 8.63 2.72 -5.30
CA LEU A 53 8.62 1.29 -4.99
C LEU A 53 9.00 1.05 -3.52
N ALA A 54 8.32 0.11 -2.84
CA ALA A 54 8.57 -0.23 -1.43
C ALA A 54 10.03 -0.68 -1.18
N VAL A 55 10.63 -1.39 -2.14
CA VAL A 55 12.04 -1.81 -2.07
C VAL A 55 13.02 -0.66 -1.94
N ASN A 56 12.69 0.52 -2.48
CA ASN A 56 13.52 1.72 -2.34
C ASN A 56 13.27 2.41 -1.00
N GLY A 57 12.03 2.30 -0.48
CA GLY A 57 11.62 2.90 0.80
C GLY A 57 11.91 2.05 2.04
N ARG A 58 12.52 0.87 1.91
CA ARG A 58 12.70 -0.12 2.99
C ARG A 58 13.22 0.45 4.31
N GLY A 59 14.21 1.35 4.26
CA GLY A 59 14.79 1.97 5.44
C GLY A 59 13.82 2.89 6.16
N ARG A 60 13.04 3.68 5.40
CA ARG A 60 11.99 4.55 5.95
C ARG A 60 10.82 3.72 6.48
N LEU A 61 10.39 2.70 5.75
CA LEU A 61 9.34 1.77 6.19
C LEU A 61 9.69 1.14 7.54
N ARG A 62 10.94 0.68 7.72
CA ARG A 62 11.41 0.14 9.01
C ARG A 62 11.35 1.18 10.14
N SER A 63 11.75 2.42 9.87
CA SER A 63 11.66 3.51 10.86
C SER A 63 10.21 3.85 11.21
N MET A 64 9.34 3.92 10.21
CA MET A 64 7.90 4.14 10.39
C MET A 64 7.27 3.01 11.21
N GLN A 65 7.63 1.75 10.93
CA GLN A 65 7.10 0.59 11.65
C GLN A 65 7.45 0.63 13.14
N ARG A 66 8.70 0.96 13.48
CA ARG A 66 9.13 1.13 14.89
C ARG A 66 8.29 2.16 15.64
N TRP A 67 7.85 3.21 14.95
CA TRP A 67 6.94 4.18 15.54
C TRP A 67 5.49 3.69 15.54
N ALA A 68 5.03 3.04 14.47
CA ALA A 68 3.64 2.60 14.32
C ALA A 68 3.25 1.47 15.28
N GLU A 69 4.21 0.67 15.74
CA GLU A 69 4.00 -0.48 16.62
C GLU A 69 3.18 -0.10 17.88
N GLY A 70 2.04 -0.78 18.06
CA GLY A 70 1.08 -0.51 19.13
C GLY A 70 0.22 0.75 18.96
N ARG A 71 0.39 1.51 17.87
CA ARG A 71 -0.34 2.77 17.60
C ARG A 71 -1.29 2.64 16.40
N LEU A 72 -0.80 2.08 15.29
CA LEU A 72 -1.58 1.83 14.07
C LEU A 72 -0.90 0.75 13.22
N GLN A 73 -1.62 0.20 12.23
CA GLN A 73 -1.09 -0.79 11.29
C GLN A 73 -0.50 -0.12 10.06
N LEU A 74 0.69 -0.56 9.64
CA LEU A 74 1.25 -0.22 8.34
C LEU A 74 0.98 -1.34 7.35
N ALA A 75 0.62 -0.99 6.13
CA ALA A 75 0.58 -1.90 4.99
C ALA A 75 1.54 -1.39 3.91
N MET A 76 2.51 -2.22 3.53
CA MET A 76 3.45 -1.85 2.46
C MET A 76 2.73 -1.87 1.12
N ALA A 77 3.03 -0.90 0.26
CA ALA A 77 2.53 -0.85 -1.11
C ALA A 77 3.61 -0.40 -2.09
N GLY A 78 3.39 -0.67 -3.39
CA GLY A 78 4.27 -0.22 -4.46
C GLY A 78 5.28 -1.27 -4.90
N GLY A 79 4.97 -1.97 -5.99
CA GLY A 79 5.90 -2.94 -6.62
C GLY A 79 6.12 -4.24 -5.84
N ILE A 80 5.22 -4.59 -4.91
CA ILE A 80 5.32 -5.85 -4.16
C ILE A 80 4.97 -7.03 -5.06
N SER A 81 5.78 -8.08 -4.99
CA SER A 81 5.60 -9.32 -5.75
C SER A 81 6.24 -10.51 -5.02
N ALA A 82 6.06 -11.72 -5.55
CA ALA A 82 6.62 -12.94 -4.97
C ALA A 82 8.15 -12.90 -4.80
N SER A 83 8.86 -12.15 -5.64
CA SER A 83 10.33 -12.08 -5.61
C SER A 83 10.89 -11.20 -4.50
N ASN A 84 10.11 -10.26 -3.95
CA ASN A 84 10.58 -9.28 -2.98
C ASN A 84 9.80 -9.25 -1.65
N VAL A 85 8.63 -9.89 -1.58
CA VAL A 85 7.76 -9.81 -0.41
C VAL A 85 8.43 -10.31 0.87
N VAL A 86 9.16 -11.43 0.80
CA VAL A 86 9.84 -12.03 1.97
C VAL A 86 10.95 -11.13 2.48
N GLU A 87 11.79 -10.60 1.59
CA GLU A 87 12.86 -9.65 1.96
C GLU A 87 12.27 -8.39 2.60
N LEU A 88 11.21 -7.84 2.02
CA LEU A 88 10.55 -6.63 2.53
C LEU A 88 9.96 -6.82 3.92
N VAL A 89 9.24 -7.94 4.15
CA VAL A 89 8.70 -8.26 5.47
C VAL A 89 9.84 -8.39 6.48
N GLY A 90 10.90 -9.14 6.16
CA GLY A 90 12.04 -9.30 7.05
C GLY A 90 12.82 -8.01 7.33
N ALA A 91 12.99 -7.16 6.32
CA ALA A 91 13.74 -5.90 6.45
C ALA A 91 12.97 -4.82 7.20
N THR A 92 11.64 -4.78 7.07
CA THR A 92 10.80 -3.71 7.62
C THR A 92 10.10 -4.09 8.92
N GLY A 93 9.81 -5.37 9.13
CA GLY A 93 8.95 -5.85 10.21
C GLY A 93 7.47 -5.57 9.99
N ILE A 94 7.08 -5.14 8.77
CA ILE A 94 5.68 -4.93 8.39
C ILE A 94 5.17 -6.23 7.76
N ASP A 95 4.07 -6.76 8.30
CA ASP A 95 3.47 -8.04 7.91
C ASP A 95 2.24 -7.90 6.99
N GLU A 96 1.72 -6.68 6.81
CA GLU A 96 0.67 -6.39 5.82
C GLU A 96 1.25 -5.84 4.50
N VAL A 97 0.77 -6.39 3.38
CA VAL A 97 1.20 -6.02 2.03
C VAL A 97 0.02 -5.79 1.09
N HIS A 98 0.18 -4.82 0.19
CA HIS A 98 -0.79 -4.46 -0.84
C HIS A 98 -0.11 -4.45 -2.22
N PHE A 99 -0.67 -5.24 -3.14
CA PHE A 99 -0.17 -5.42 -4.50
C PHE A 99 -1.34 -5.50 -5.48
N SER A 100 -1.11 -5.13 -6.74
CA SER A 100 -2.19 -4.97 -7.73
C SER A 100 -2.80 -6.28 -8.19
N ALA A 101 -2.03 -7.38 -8.20
CA ALA A 101 -2.49 -8.70 -8.65
C ALA A 101 -3.21 -8.68 -10.02
N GLN A 102 -2.75 -7.82 -10.93
CA GLN A 102 -3.39 -7.60 -12.23
C GLN A 102 -2.51 -8.07 -13.38
N ARG A 103 -3.15 -8.60 -14.43
CA ARG A 103 -2.57 -8.83 -15.75
C ARG A 103 -3.33 -8.02 -16.79
N SER A 104 -2.64 -7.61 -17.84
CA SER A 104 -3.27 -7.03 -19.02
C SER A 104 -3.84 -8.16 -19.87
N SER A 105 -5.16 -8.19 -20.09
CA SER A 105 -5.76 -9.07 -21.09
C SER A 105 -5.80 -8.37 -22.45
N SER A 106 -5.19 -8.94 -23.46
CA SER A 106 -5.43 -8.55 -24.86
C SER A 106 -6.66 -9.29 -25.38
N GLY A 107 -7.85 -8.74 -25.14
CA GLY A 107 -9.08 -9.20 -25.81
C GLY A 107 -9.30 -8.46 -27.14
N PRO A 108 -10.06 -9.00 -28.10
CA PRO A 108 -10.47 -8.23 -29.27
C PRO A 108 -11.24 -6.99 -28.77
N ALA A 109 -10.78 -5.80 -29.14
CA ALA A 109 -11.49 -4.57 -28.85
C ALA A 109 -12.96 -4.74 -29.28
N HIS A 110 -13.91 -4.62 -28.35
CA HIS A 110 -15.31 -4.55 -28.71
C HIS A 110 -15.49 -3.25 -29.51
N ARG A 111 -15.40 -3.37 -30.84
CA ARG A 111 -15.30 -2.25 -31.78
C ARG A 111 -16.62 -1.48 -31.83
N THR A 112 -16.57 -0.25 -31.34
CA THR A 112 -16.98 0.90 -32.15
C THR A 112 -16.00 2.03 -31.85
N ALA A 113 -14.84 1.98 -32.50
CA ALA A 113 -13.81 2.99 -32.37
C ALA A 113 -14.18 4.21 -33.24
N MET A 114 -14.66 5.28 -32.59
CA MET A 114 -14.65 6.63 -33.13
C MET A 114 -13.68 7.44 -32.27
N GLY A 115 -12.39 7.41 -32.61
CA GLY A 115 -11.33 8.12 -31.88
C GLY A 115 -10.04 7.32 -31.80
N SER A 116 -8.90 8.00 -31.86
CA SER A 116 -7.55 7.44 -31.97
C SER A 116 -7.15 6.52 -30.81
N GLY A 117 -7.48 5.23 -30.93
CA GLY A 117 -6.50 4.14 -30.99
C GLY A 117 -5.64 3.83 -29.75
N GLY A 118 -6.08 4.10 -28.54
CA GLY A 118 -5.51 3.48 -27.34
C GLY A 118 -6.00 2.04 -27.22
N ALA A 119 -5.09 1.06 -27.17
CA ALA A 119 -5.46 -0.32 -26.87
C ALA A 119 -6.27 -0.38 -25.56
N SER A 120 -7.48 -0.92 -25.63
CA SER A 120 -8.32 -1.12 -24.44
C SER A 120 -7.76 -2.30 -23.66
N PHE A 121 -6.94 -2.00 -22.66
CA PHE A 121 -6.50 -2.99 -21.67
C PHE A 121 -7.58 -3.10 -20.60
N ALA A 122 -8.29 -4.22 -20.57
CA ALA A 122 -9.07 -4.58 -19.39
C ALA A 122 -8.10 -5.21 -18.37
N PRO A 123 -7.96 -4.64 -17.15
CA PRO A 123 -7.20 -5.31 -16.11
C PRO A 123 -7.99 -6.53 -15.63
N GLU A 124 -7.40 -7.71 -15.75
CA GLU A 124 -7.93 -8.94 -15.16
C GLU A 124 -7.13 -9.29 -13.91
N CYS A 125 -7.77 -9.97 -12.96
CA CYS A 125 -7.06 -10.56 -11.83
C CYS A 125 -6.10 -11.65 -12.32
N ASP A 126 -4.88 -11.59 -11.80
CA ASP A 126 -3.79 -12.52 -12.07
C ASP A 126 -3.63 -13.46 -10.87
N VAL A 127 -4.23 -14.65 -10.99
CA VAL A 127 -4.22 -15.66 -9.93
C VAL A 127 -2.80 -16.15 -9.65
N GLU A 128 -1.95 -16.28 -10.67
CA GLU A 128 -0.57 -16.73 -10.51
C GLU A 128 0.25 -15.74 -9.66
N LYS A 129 0.01 -14.43 -9.81
CA LYS A 129 0.63 -13.42 -8.92
C LYS A 129 0.16 -13.54 -7.47
N ILE A 130 -1.14 -13.79 -7.26
CA ILE A 130 -1.71 -13.97 -5.91
C ILE A 130 -1.07 -15.20 -5.26
N GLU A 131 -1.14 -16.35 -5.93
CA GLU A 131 -0.57 -17.60 -5.44
C GLU A 131 0.95 -17.49 -5.25
N GLY A 132 1.65 -16.82 -6.16
CA GLY A 132 3.09 -16.59 -6.05
C GLY A 132 3.47 -15.85 -4.76
N VAL A 133 2.75 -14.76 -4.44
CA VAL A 133 2.98 -13.99 -3.20
C VAL A 133 2.62 -14.83 -1.97
N LEU A 134 1.47 -15.50 -1.98
CA LEU A 134 1.03 -16.33 -0.86
C LEU A 134 2.00 -17.49 -0.59
N ASN A 135 2.43 -18.20 -1.63
CA ASN A 135 3.38 -19.30 -1.53
C ASN A 135 4.75 -18.82 -1.04
N ALA A 136 5.21 -17.65 -1.46
CA ALA A 136 6.46 -17.07 -0.96
C ALA A 136 6.41 -16.80 0.55
N LEU A 137 5.29 -16.25 1.04
CA LEU A 137 5.08 -15.98 2.47
C LEU A 137 4.98 -17.28 3.29
N VAL A 138 4.19 -18.26 2.83
CA VAL A 138 4.03 -19.56 3.53
C VAL A 138 5.35 -20.32 3.60
N LYS A 139 6.11 -20.40 2.49
CA LYS A 139 7.42 -21.07 2.48
C LYS A 139 8.44 -20.42 3.42
N ALA A 140 8.31 -19.12 3.67
CA ALA A 140 9.15 -18.38 4.60
C ALA A 140 8.66 -18.46 6.06
N GLY A 141 7.53 -19.11 6.35
CA GLY A 141 6.94 -19.19 7.69
C GLY A 141 6.38 -17.86 8.19
N LEU A 142 6.06 -16.94 7.28
CA LEU A 142 5.49 -15.62 7.60
C LEU A 142 3.94 -15.63 7.59
N ARG A 143 3.34 -16.77 7.24
CA ARG A 143 1.90 -16.98 7.20
C ARG A 143 1.53 -18.45 7.33
#